data_AF-A0A928YM14-F1
#
_entry.id   AF-A0A928YM14-F1
#
_cell.length_a   1.000
_cell.length_b   1.000
_cell.length_c   1.000
_cell.angle_alpha   90.00
_cell.angle_beta   90.00
_cell.angle_gamma   90.00
#
_symmetry.space_group_name_H-M   'P 1'
#
loop_
_entity.id
_entity.type
_entity.pdbx_description
1 polymer ?
#
loop_
_entity_poly.entity_id
_entity_poly.type
_entity_poly.pdbx_seq_one_letter_code
_entity_poly.pdbx_strand_id
1 'polypeptide(L)'
;MSNRLNDIIRFYELLDILKSKVGGVRYLKDCDGRMQWAQRGVYFFMEESEKRSDSGNGLRVVRVGTHAVSAGSQTTLWKRLSQHKGVASTGGGNHRGSVFRKLVGTAILSSTNSECETWHIKKTASREIRQAEQPLEKKVSGVMGAMPFLWVAIDDPASRDSLRGFI
;
A
#
# COMPACT_ATOMS: atom_id res chain seq x y z
N MET A 1 -12.49 29.81 0.86
CA MET A 1 -12.44 28.61 1.72
C MET A 1 -12.62 27.40 0.82
N SER A 2 -11.66 26.46 0.82
CA SER A 2 -11.81 25.25 0.01
C SER A 2 -12.92 24.39 0.57
N ASN A 3 -13.85 23.94 -0.27
CA ASN A 3 -14.87 22.97 0.13
C ASN A 3 -14.23 21.58 0.05
N ARG A 4 -13.98 20.96 1.21
CA ARG A 4 -13.38 19.61 1.34
C ARG A 4 -14.00 18.59 0.38
N LEU A 5 -15.32 18.62 0.18
CA LEU A 5 -16.01 17.70 -0.73
C LEU A 5 -15.56 17.90 -2.19
N ASN A 6 -15.46 19.16 -2.63
CA ASN A 6 -15.02 19.48 -3.98
C ASN A 6 -13.56 19.04 -4.22
N ASP A 7 -12.69 19.18 -3.21
CA ASP A 7 -11.31 18.70 -3.31
C ASP A 7 -11.23 17.18 -3.43
N ILE A 8 -12.08 16.45 -2.70
CA ILE A 8 -12.15 14.98 -2.80
C ILE A 8 -12.69 14.56 -4.17
N ILE A 9 -13.75 15.21 -4.68
CA ILE A 9 -14.28 14.95 -6.02
C ILE A 9 -13.17 15.14 -7.05
N ARG A 10 -12.49 16.29 -7.03
CA ARG A 10 -11.36 16.60 -7.91
C ARG A 10 -10.22 15.59 -7.79
N PHE A 11 -9.90 15.14 -6.58
CA PHE A 11 -8.89 14.10 -6.36
C PHE A 11 -9.23 12.81 -7.10
N TYR A 12 -10.48 12.35 -7.06
CA TYR A 12 -10.88 11.14 -7.78
C TYR A 12 -10.97 11.34 -9.29
N GLU A 13 -11.37 12.52 -9.77
CA GLU A 13 -11.29 12.86 -11.21
C GLU A 13 -9.83 12.76 -11.71
N LEU A 14 -8.86 13.25 -10.93
CA LEU A 14 -7.44 13.12 -11.24
C LEU A 14 -6.98 11.65 -11.24
N LEU A 15 -7.52 10.81 -10.35
CA LEU A 15 -7.23 9.38 -10.35
C LEU A 15 -7.81 8.67 -11.58
N ASP A 16 -8.97 9.07 -12.08
CA ASP A 16 -9.56 8.51 -13.30
C ASP A 16 -8.76 8.89 -14.55
N ILE A 17 -8.26 10.14 -14.60
CA ILE A 17 -7.30 10.58 -15.63
C ILE A 17 -6.02 9.76 -15.54
N LEU A 18 -5.46 9.59 -14.33
CA LEU A 18 -4.26 8.79 -14.11
C LEU A 18 -4.46 7.34 -14.54
N LYS A 19 -5.56 6.70 -14.12
CA LYS A 19 -5.95 5.34 -14.50
C LYS A 19 -5.96 5.18 -16.02
N SER A 20 -6.53 6.13 -16.74
CA SER A 20 -6.58 6.11 -18.20
C SER A 20 -5.18 6.20 -18.81
N LYS A 21 -4.32 7.09 -18.28
CA LYS A 21 -2.93 7.27 -18.74
C LYS A 21 -2.03 6.06 -18.49
N VAL A 22 -2.22 5.33 -17.39
CA VAL A 22 -1.38 4.17 -17.03
C VAL A 22 -1.96 2.82 -17.50
N GLY A 23 -3.07 2.85 -18.25
CA GLY A 23 -3.70 1.65 -18.81
C GLY A 23 -4.42 0.79 -17.77
N GLY A 24 -5.11 1.44 -16.83
CA GLY A 24 -5.91 0.79 -15.79
C GLY A 24 -5.20 0.65 -14.44
N VAL A 25 -5.89 0.00 -13.50
CA VAL A 25 -5.32 -0.35 -12.20
C VAL A 25 -4.31 -1.50 -12.34
N ARG A 26 -3.44 -1.65 -11.34
CA ARG A 26 -2.57 -2.82 -11.17
C ARG A 26 -2.96 -3.56 -9.90
N TYR A 27 -2.51 -4.81 -9.82
CA TYR A 27 -2.66 -5.66 -8.64
C TYR A 27 -1.28 -6.17 -8.25
N LEU A 28 -0.93 -6.09 -6.96
CA LEU A 28 0.41 -6.51 -6.52
C LEU A 28 0.68 -7.98 -6.83
N LYS A 29 -0.35 -8.85 -6.79
CA LYS A 29 -0.22 -10.27 -7.13
C LYS A 29 0.36 -10.46 -8.55
N ASP A 30 0.00 -9.59 -9.49
CA ASP A 30 0.40 -9.66 -10.90
C ASP A 30 1.67 -8.85 -11.22
N CYS A 31 2.23 -8.12 -10.25
CA CYS A 31 3.39 -7.25 -10.44
C CYS A 31 4.73 -7.94 -10.13
N ASP A 32 5.80 -7.59 -10.85
CA ASP A 32 7.16 -8.01 -10.50
C ASP A 32 8.21 -6.93 -10.78
N GLY A 33 9.46 -7.19 -10.40
CA GLY A 33 10.56 -6.22 -10.52
C GLY A 33 11.13 -6.04 -11.93
N ARG A 34 10.67 -6.82 -12.92
CA ARG A 34 11.07 -6.68 -14.33
C ARG A 34 10.17 -5.70 -15.08
N MET A 35 9.04 -5.33 -14.50
CA MET A 35 8.16 -4.29 -15.04
C MET A 35 8.82 -2.90 -14.96
N GLN A 36 8.35 -2.00 -15.83
CA GLN A 36 8.83 -0.61 -15.89
C GLN A 36 8.24 0.21 -14.74
N TRP A 37 8.94 0.21 -13.60
CA TRP A 37 8.59 1.03 -12.44
C TRP A 37 9.33 2.35 -12.45
N ALA A 38 8.62 3.42 -12.07
CA ALA A 38 9.28 4.67 -11.71
C ALA A 38 10.25 4.47 -10.55
N GLN A 39 11.32 5.27 -10.50
CA GLN A 39 12.24 5.22 -9.36
C GLN A 39 11.54 5.68 -8.10
N ARG A 40 10.75 6.76 -8.22
CA ARG A 40 10.00 7.34 -7.11
C ARG A 40 8.57 7.74 -7.47
N GLY A 41 7.74 7.92 -6.45
CA GLY A 41 6.34 8.19 -6.66
C GLY A 41 5.44 8.05 -5.44
N VAL A 42 4.15 8.14 -5.70
CA VAL A 42 3.06 8.02 -4.74
C VAL A 42 2.11 6.97 -5.26
N TYR A 43 1.63 6.10 -4.39
CA TYR A 43 0.70 5.04 -4.73
C TYR A 43 -0.61 5.16 -3.95
N PHE A 44 -1.68 4.69 -4.58
CA PHE A 44 -3.06 4.77 -4.09
C PHE A 44 -3.67 3.37 -4.16
N PHE A 45 -3.85 2.72 -3.02
CA PHE A 45 -4.57 1.44 -2.95
C PHE A 45 -6.06 1.67 -2.68
N MET A 46 -6.87 0.88 -3.36
CA MET A 46 -8.31 0.75 -3.18
C MET A 46 -8.64 -0.66 -2.70
N GLU A 47 -9.84 -0.86 -2.17
CA GLU A 47 -10.33 -2.17 -1.76
C GLU A 47 -11.74 -2.37 -2.33
N GLU A 48 -12.03 -3.57 -2.83
CA GLU A 48 -13.28 -3.84 -3.57
C GLU A 48 -14.54 -3.68 -2.72
N SER A 49 -14.46 -3.96 -1.41
CA SER A 49 -15.55 -3.77 -0.45
C SER A 49 -15.76 -2.32 -0.04
N GLU A 50 -14.81 -1.42 -0.34
CA GLU A 50 -14.84 -0.03 0.10
C GLU A 50 -15.29 0.88 -1.04
N LYS A 51 -16.57 1.26 -1.01
CA LYS A 51 -17.17 2.15 -2.01
C LYS A 51 -17.26 3.59 -1.50
N ARG A 52 -17.18 4.54 -2.43
CA ARG A 52 -17.43 5.95 -2.14
C ARG A 52 -18.94 6.17 -1.93
N SER A 53 -19.30 6.99 -0.95
CA SER A 53 -20.69 7.38 -0.66
C SER A 53 -20.97 8.84 -1.04
N ASP A 54 -20.05 9.74 -0.69
CA ASP A 54 -20.34 11.19 -0.73
C ASP A 54 -19.72 11.88 -1.95
N SER A 55 -18.60 11.36 -2.45
CA SER A 55 -17.79 11.99 -3.52
C SER A 55 -18.04 11.40 -4.92
N GLY A 56 -19.16 10.69 -5.11
CA GLY A 56 -19.49 9.98 -6.35
C GLY A 56 -19.30 8.46 -6.26
N ASN A 57 -19.20 7.80 -7.42
CA ASN A 57 -19.25 6.33 -7.55
C ASN A 57 -17.88 5.65 -7.62
N GLY A 58 -17.80 4.35 -7.30
CA GLY A 58 -16.59 3.55 -7.45
C GLY A 58 -15.82 3.31 -6.14
N LEU A 59 -14.62 2.73 -6.25
CA LEU A 59 -13.84 2.31 -5.08
C LEU A 59 -13.21 3.50 -4.35
N ARG A 60 -13.16 3.41 -3.02
CA ARG A 60 -12.50 4.37 -2.15
C ARG A 60 -11.02 4.04 -2.04
N VAL A 61 -10.17 5.06 -2.09
CA VAL A 61 -8.77 4.92 -1.70
C VAL A 61 -8.70 4.65 -0.19
N VAL A 62 -8.13 3.50 0.18
CA VAL A 62 -7.95 3.06 1.57
C VAL A 62 -6.54 3.31 2.08
N ARG A 63 -5.58 3.50 1.17
CA ARG A 63 -4.20 3.81 1.53
C ARG A 63 -3.53 4.67 0.47
N VAL A 64 -3.05 5.83 0.89
CA VAL A 64 -2.05 6.61 0.17
C VAL A 64 -0.69 6.32 0.79
N GLY A 65 0.34 6.14 -0.03
CA GLY A 65 1.69 6.01 0.47
C GLY A 65 2.74 6.50 -0.50
N THR A 66 3.91 6.79 0.04
CA THR A 66 5.10 7.20 -0.69
C THR A 66 6.33 6.45 -0.15
N HIS A 67 7.47 6.65 -0.80
CA HIS A 67 8.76 6.15 -0.36
C HIS A 67 9.86 7.18 -0.63
N ALA A 68 11.00 6.99 0.05
CA ALA A 68 12.20 7.83 -0.09
C ALA A 68 12.01 9.33 0.24
N VAL A 69 11.30 9.65 1.32
CA VAL A 69 11.17 11.04 1.82
C VAL A 69 12.43 11.50 2.58
N SER A 70 13.20 10.56 3.13
CA SER A 70 14.47 10.88 3.83
C SER A 70 15.64 11.03 2.84
N ALA A 71 16.43 12.08 3.03
CA ALA A 71 17.65 12.33 2.25
C ALA A 71 18.59 11.10 2.27
N GLY A 72 19.14 10.75 1.10
CA GLY A 72 20.04 9.60 0.93
C GLY A 72 19.37 8.23 0.80
N SER A 73 18.04 8.12 0.88
CA SER A 73 17.33 6.85 0.67
C SER A 73 17.50 6.34 -0.76
N GLN A 74 18.10 5.15 -0.89
CA GLN A 74 18.21 4.40 -2.16
C GLN A 74 17.03 3.46 -2.43
N THR A 75 15.94 3.57 -1.66
CA THR A 75 14.76 2.72 -1.87
C THR A 75 13.96 3.20 -3.09
N THR A 76 13.57 2.26 -3.96
CA THR A 76 12.76 2.53 -5.15
C THR A 76 11.28 2.24 -4.88
N LEU A 77 10.41 2.68 -5.79
CA LEU A 77 8.95 2.45 -5.70
C LEU A 77 8.67 0.96 -5.62
N TRP A 78 9.27 0.21 -6.54
CA TRP A 78 9.12 -1.24 -6.55
C TRP A 78 9.63 -1.89 -5.27
N LYS A 79 10.77 -1.44 -4.71
CA LYS A 79 11.28 -2.00 -3.44
C LYS A 79 10.28 -1.79 -2.29
N ARG A 80 9.51 -0.70 -2.30
CA ARG A 80 8.43 -0.47 -1.33
C ARG A 80 7.20 -1.31 -1.63
N LEU A 81 6.76 -1.38 -2.88
CA LEU A 81 5.59 -2.18 -3.29
C LEU A 81 5.83 -3.68 -3.07
N SER A 82 7.05 -4.18 -3.29
CA SER A 82 7.39 -5.58 -3.06
C SER A 82 7.38 -5.95 -1.57
N GLN A 83 7.73 -5.03 -0.67
CA GLN A 83 7.54 -5.21 0.78
C GLN A 83 6.07 -5.39 1.14
N HIS A 84 5.17 -4.67 0.46
CA HIS A 84 3.72 -4.81 0.63
C HIS A 84 3.20 -6.09 0.00
N LYS A 85 3.71 -6.48 -1.18
CA LYS A 85 3.35 -7.73 -1.86
C LYS A 85 3.70 -8.95 -1.00
N GLY A 86 4.83 -8.90 -0.31
CA GLY A 86 5.38 -10.04 0.42
C GLY A 86 6.31 -10.89 -0.45
N VAL A 87 6.77 -12.00 0.11
CA VAL A 87 7.77 -12.88 -0.47
C VAL A 87 7.09 -14.05 -1.17
N ALA A 88 7.19 -14.10 -2.49
CA ALA A 88 6.50 -15.10 -3.33
C ALA A 88 6.74 -16.55 -2.88
N SER A 89 7.98 -16.91 -2.52
CA SER A 89 8.32 -18.28 -2.12
C SER A 89 7.65 -18.75 -0.82
N THR A 90 7.30 -17.83 0.06
CA THR A 90 6.63 -18.15 1.34
C THR A 90 5.16 -17.80 1.34
N GLY A 91 4.71 -16.96 0.41
CA GLY A 91 3.41 -16.28 0.41
C GLY A 91 3.24 -15.26 1.55
N GLY A 92 4.14 -15.20 2.53
CA GLY A 92 4.07 -14.30 3.68
C GLY A 92 4.76 -12.95 3.42
N GLY A 93 4.93 -12.16 4.47
CA GLY A 93 5.61 -10.88 4.40
C GLY A 93 6.22 -10.50 5.75
N ASN A 94 6.35 -9.19 5.98
CA ASN A 94 6.95 -8.66 7.20
C ASN A 94 6.18 -7.42 7.67
N HIS A 95 5.13 -7.64 8.47
CA HIS A 95 4.32 -6.58 9.06
C HIS A 95 5.12 -5.66 10.00
N ARG A 96 6.18 -6.16 10.64
CA ARG A 96 7.05 -5.33 11.48
C ARG A 96 7.80 -4.27 10.67
N GLY A 97 8.09 -4.55 9.40
CA GLY A 97 8.69 -3.61 8.45
C GLY A 97 7.68 -2.78 7.65
N SER A 98 6.38 -3.04 7.77
CA SER A 98 5.33 -2.36 7.01
C SER A 98 4.08 -2.10 7.85
N VAL A 99 3.90 -0.83 8.24
CA VAL A 99 2.69 -0.36 8.93
C VAL A 99 1.42 -0.73 8.15
N PHE A 100 1.47 -0.69 6.81
CA PHE A 100 0.31 -1.06 6.00
C PHE A 100 -0.05 -2.54 6.17
N ARG A 101 0.92 -3.44 6.11
CA ARG A 101 0.71 -4.88 6.40
C ARG A 101 0.18 -5.10 7.81
N LYS A 102 0.72 -4.38 8.80
CA LYS A 102 0.27 -4.46 10.20
C LYS A 102 -1.21 -4.10 10.32
N LEU A 103 -1.63 -3.00 9.68
CA LEU A 103 -3.03 -2.54 9.71
C LEU A 103 -3.96 -3.51 8.99
N VAL A 104 -3.58 -4.02 7.80
CA VAL A 104 -4.37 -5.03 7.09
C VAL A 104 -4.53 -6.30 7.93
N GLY A 105 -3.46 -6.78 8.57
CA GLY A 105 -3.54 -7.94 9.46
C GLY A 105 -4.43 -7.68 10.69
N THR A 106 -4.39 -6.47 11.24
CA THR A 106 -5.27 -6.06 12.34
C THR A 106 -6.73 -6.11 11.90
N ALA A 107 -7.05 -5.55 10.72
CA ALA A 107 -8.40 -5.56 10.17
C ALA A 107 -8.91 -6.99 9.92
N ILE A 108 -8.06 -7.89 9.42
CA ILE A 108 -8.40 -9.32 9.23
C ILE A 108 -8.71 -10.00 10.58
N LEU A 109 -7.88 -9.78 11.60
CA LEU A 109 -8.12 -10.35 12.93
C LEU A 109 -9.45 -9.88 13.50
N SER A 110 -9.72 -8.57 13.42
CA SER A 110 -10.99 -7.99 13.87
C SER A 110 -12.20 -8.51 13.10
N SER A 111 -12.12 -8.64 11.77
CA SER A 111 -13.26 -9.09 10.95
C SER A 111 -13.57 -10.58 11.08
N THR A 112 -12.57 -11.39 11.46
CA THR A 112 -12.70 -12.84 11.63
C THR A 112 -12.83 -13.26 13.09
N ASN A 113 -12.90 -12.31 14.02
CA ASN A 113 -12.88 -12.54 15.47
C ASN A 113 -11.77 -13.53 15.88
N SER A 114 -10.61 -13.40 15.25
CA SER A 114 -9.43 -14.25 15.46
C SER A 114 -8.36 -13.48 16.22
N GLU A 115 -7.47 -14.19 16.89
CA GLU A 115 -6.40 -13.57 17.68
C GLU A 115 -5.01 -13.96 17.20
N CYS A 116 -4.07 -13.03 17.35
CA CYS A 116 -2.64 -13.25 17.19
C CYS A 116 -1.91 -12.27 18.13
N GLU A 117 -1.69 -12.71 19.37
CA GLU A 117 -1.15 -11.87 20.46
C GLU A 117 0.15 -11.15 20.07
N THR A 118 0.99 -11.81 19.27
CA THR A 118 2.31 -11.30 18.91
C THR A 118 2.28 -10.29 17.77
N TRP A 119 1.16 -10.14 17.04
CA TRP A 119 1.03 -9.29 15.85
C TRP A 119 1.32 -7.81 16.12
N HIS A 120 1.04 -7.36 17.34
CA HIS A 120 1.21 -5.97 17.72
C HIS A 120 2.57 -5.67 18.36
N ILE A 121 3.38 -6.69 18.65
CA ILE A 121 4.65 -6.58 19.36
C ILE A 121 5.75 -6.07 18.41
N LYS A 122 6.24 -4.84 18.66
CA LYS A 122 7.21 -4.12 17.81
C LYS A 122 8.66 -4.63 17.90
N LYS A 123 8.98 -5.51 18.85
CA LYS A 123 10.35 -6.03 19.04
C LYS A 123 10.71 -7.05 17.94
N THR A 124 12.02 -7.28 17.75
CA THR A 124 12.51 -8.43 16.99
C THR A 124 11.88 -9.71 17.52
N ALA A 125 11.16 -10.43 16.67
CA ALA A 125 10.57 -11.72 16.99
C ALA A 125 11.54 -12.86 16.72
N SER A 126 11.46 -13.90 17.54
CA SER A 126 12.16 -15.17 17.32
C SER A 126 11.64 -15.87 16.07
N ARG A 127 12.32 -16.94 15.64
CA ARG A 127 11.90 -17.72 14.47
C ARG A 127 10.53 -18.35 14.70
N GLU A 128 10.27 -18.82 15.91
CA GLU A 128 9.05 -19.51 16.32
C GLU A 128 7.85 -18.56 16.25
N ILE A 129 7.98 -17.34 16.77
CA ILE A 129 6.94 -16.30 16.65
C ILE A 129 6.65 -15.98 15.19
N ARG A 130 7.69 -15.81 14.36
CA ARG A 130 7.50 -15.53 12.92
C ARG A 130 6.82 -16.69 12.18
N GLN A 131 7.09 -17.93 12.59
CA GLN A 131 6.43 -19.11 12.04
C GLN A 131 4.95 -19.16 12.45
N ALA A 132 4.64 -18.85 13.71
CA ALA A 132 3.26 -18.78 14.20
C ALA A 132 2.44 -17.67 13.51
N GLU A 133 3.07 -16.55 13.15
CA GLU A 133 2.42 -15.44 12.42
C GLU A 133 2.29 -15.67 10.91
N GLN A 134 2.98 -16.68 10.36
CA GLN A 134 3.03 -16.92 8.92
C GLN A 134 1.65 -17.12 8.27
N PRO A 135 0.68 -17.84 8.87
CA PRO A 135 -0.66 -17.96 8.32
C PRO A 135 -1.36 -16.60 8.15
N LEU A 136 -1.23 -15.70 9.13
CA LEU A 136 -1.79 -14.36 9.04
C LEU A 136 -1.05 -13.51 8.00
N GLU A 137 0.28 -13.58 7.94
CA GLU A 137 1.06 -12.91 6.89
C GLU A 137 0.65 -13.35 5.48
N LYS A 138 0.35 -14.65 5.28
CA LYS A 138 -0.15 -15.15 3.99
C LYS A 138 -1.51 -14.56 3.64
N LYS A 139 -2.43 -14.48 4.61
CA LYS A 139 -3.73 -13.81 4.42
C LYS A 139 -3.55 -12.33 4.05
N VAL A 140 -2.67 -11.63 4.76
CA VAL A 140 -2.33 -10.22 4.47
C VAL A 140 -1.78 -10.07 3.05
N SER A 141 -0.84 -10.91 2.62
CA SER A 141 -0.33 -10.87 1.24
C SER A 141 -1.43 -11.13 0.21
N GLY A 142 -2.36 -12.05 0.49
CA GLY A 142 -3.51 -12.33 -0.37
C GLY A 142 -4.38 -11.10 -0.56
N VAL A 143 -4.78 -10.45 0.54
CA VAL A 143 -5.61 -9.24 0.52
C VAL A 143 -4.90 -8.11 -0.23
N MET A 144 -3.67 -7.77 0.17
CA MET A 144 -2.90 -6.69 -0.47
C MET A 144 -2.58 -6.99 -1.94
N GLY A 145 -2.37 -8.27 -2.27
CA GLY A 145 -2.17 -8.77 -3.62
C GLY A 145 -3.36 -8.49 -4.53
N ALA A 146 -4.57 -8.58 -3.98
CA ALA A 146 -5.84 -8.38 -4.67
C ALA A 146 -6.35 -6.92 -4.65
N MET A 147 -5.75 -6.03 -3.85
CA MET A 147 -6.12 -4.62 -3.85
C MET A 147 -5.73 -3.95 -5.18
N PRO A 148 -6.69 -3.32 -5.89
CA PRO A 148 -6.38 -2.46 -7.01
C PRO A 148 -5.54 -1.27 -6.56
N PHE A 149 -4.53 -0.90 -7.33
CA PHE A 149 -3.77 0.33 -7.06
C PHE A 149 -3.38 1.09 -8.31
N LEU A 150 -3.15 2.38 -8.12
CA LEU A 150 -2.55 3.31 -9.07
C LEU A 150 -1.27 3.89 -8.48
N TRP A 151 -0.40 4.41 -9.33
CA TRP A 151 0.77 5.18 -8.90
C TRP A 151 1.01 6.35 -9.84
N VAL A 152 1.58 7.42 -9.29
CA VAL A 152 2.10 8.55 -10.04
C VAL A 152 3.61 8.61 -9.87
N ALA A 153 4.34 8.69 -10.98
CA ALA A 153 5.77 8.92 -10.96
C ALA A 153 6.04 10.34 -10.47
N ILE A 154 6.85 10.45 -9.44
CA ILE A 154 7.38 11.72 -8.96
C ILE A 154 8.84 11.42 -8.68
N ASP A 155 9.74 11.75 -9.61
CA ASP A 155 11.15 11.32 -9.58
C ASP A 155 12.11 12.41 -9.04
N ASP A 156 11.57 13.47 -8.43
CA ASP A 156 12.37 14.50 -7.75
C ASP A 156 13.33 13.86 -6.71
N PRO A 157 14.50 14.47 -6.47
CA PRO A 157 15.47 13.95 -5.50
C PRO A 157 14.86 13.68 -4.12
N ALA A 158 15.43 12.72 -3.38
CA ALA A 158 15.04 12.50 -1.99
C ALA A 158 15.57 13.66 -1.13
N SER A 159 14.71 14.54 -0.67
CA SER A 159 15.01 15.65 0.22
C SER A 159 13.80 15.98 1.10
N ARG A 160 14.01 16.81 2.13
CA ARG A 160 12.90 17.36 2.94
C ARG A 160 11.96 18.23 2.12
N ASP A 161 12.45 18.81 1.04
CA ASP A 161 11.70 19.65 0.09
C ASP A 161 11.03 18.85 -1.03
N SER A 162 11.10 17.51 -0.96
CA SER A 162 10.49 16.67 -1.97
C SER A 162 8.98 16.89 -2.02
N LEU A 163 8.42 16.90 -3.23
CA LEU A 163 6.96 16.98 -3.42
C LEU A 163 6.22 15.82 -2.74
N ARG A 164 6.91 14.70 -2.51
CA ARG A 164 6.42 13.55 -1.77
C ARG A 164 6.31 13.79 -0.25
N GLY A 165 6.99 14.81 0.29
CA GLY A 165 6.96 15.17 1.71
C GLY A 165 5.68 15.87 2.16
N PHE A 166 4.85 16.33 1.22
CA PHE A 166 3.54 16.94 1.50
C PHE A 166 2.41 15.92 1.72
N ILE A 167 2.72 14.61 1.70
CA ILE A 167 1.76 13.50 1.76
C ILE A 167 1.86 12.73 3.08
#